data_AF-A0A2D5ZMH0-F1
#
_entry.id   AF-A0A2D5ZMH0-F1
#
_cell.length_a   1.000
_cell.length_b   1.000
_cell.length_c   1.000
_cell.angle_alpha   90.00
_cell.angle_beta   90.00
_cell.angle_gamma   90.00
#
_symmetry.space_group_name_H-M   'P 1'
#
loop_
_entity.id
_entity.type
_entity.pdbx_description
1 polymer ?
#
loop_
_entity_poly.entity_id
_entity_poly.type
_entity_poly.pdbx_seq_one_letter_code
_entity_poly.pdbx_strand_id
1 'polypeptide(L)'
;MDMTVALTRMLVLLTPLAVFGVGCAYEAPEPFVQSQWLGGREVDAATLNAGREAYSFYCYPCHGEKGDGRGPSATGLRTPPRDLRAATFKFAGVIDGLPHDEDLARIVKNGLSGTAMLPWPVPEEELNDIIQYIKTFSPEGEGWRDEDFELGEQVLPGADPWQGKSEEAAVEQGRTLYHSMVMCYQCHPAYETPARINEYRAELGMAPVAGFRESLWRPAPKASATFTRPMPGDPPCSEDDECGGDDQICRFGRCEQAMMVLPPDFTFNELRDGTSLPDLYRTIAVGIPGTAMPSWIDGLSEEDIWSLAHYVQYLTGLRGSAERERIAERLQIDTISIAMRDKTGDEARSSP
;
A
#
# COMPACT_ATOMS: atom_id res chain seq x y z
N MET A 1 89.97 33.90 10.67
CA MET A 1 89.41 33.48 9.37
C MET A 1 88.48 32.33 9.64
N ASP A 2 87.30 32.43 9.05
CA ASP A 2 86.11 31.60 9.25
C ASP A 2 86.36 30.09 9.09
N MET A 3 85.54 29.28 9.79
CA MET A 3 84.64 28.36 9.09
C MET A 3 83.69 27.63 10.07
N THR A 4 82.42 27.84 9.79
CA THR A 4 81.17 27.23 10.27
C THR A 4 81.15 25.71 10.35
N VAL A 5 80.60 25.16 11.44
CA VAL A 5 79.93 23.84 11.47
C VAL A 5 78.55 24.02 12.11
N ALA A 6 77.53 23.66 11.33
CA ALA A 6 76.12 23.73 11.67
C ALA A 6 75.73 22.62 12.67
N LEU A 7 75.03 23.00 13.73
CA LEU A 7 74.31 22.10 14.62
C LEU A 7 72.81 22.36 14.46
N THR A 8 72.19 21.48 13.68
CA THR A 8 70.75 21.47 13.40
C THR A 8 69.97 21.18 14.68
N ARG A 9 69.32 22.21 15.25
CA ARG A 9 68.29 22.03 16.28
C ARG A 9 66.98 21.64 15.60
N MET A 10 66.58 20.39 15.79
CA MET A 10 65.26 19.87 15.42
C MET A 10 64.21 20.54 16.33
N LEU A 11 63.54 21.57 15.82
CA LEU A 11 62.42 22.22 16.47
C LEU A 11 61.15 21.41 16.13
N VAL A 12 60.63 20.65 17.10
CA VAL A 12 59.34 19.97 16.98
C VAL A 12 58.25 21.04 17.06
N LEU A 13 57.74 21.46 15.91
CA LEU A 13 56.54 22.28 15.78
C LEU A 13 55.32 21.40 16.10
N LEU A 14 54.84 21.46 17.35
CA LEU A 14 53.49 21.02 17.71
C LEU A 14 52.49 22.02 17.13
N THR A 15 52.12 21.83 15.86
CA THR A 15 50.94 22.47 15.29
C THR A 15 49.70 21.84 15.95
N PRO A 16 48.81 22.62 16.59
CA PRO A 16 47.53 22.10 17.02
C PRO A 16 46.79 21.66 15.76
N LEU A 17 46.54 20.36 15.64
CA LEU A 17 45.69 19.80 14.61
C LEU A 17 44.28 20.32 14.91
N ALA A 18 43.90 21.41 14.27
CA ALA A 18 42.51 21.87 14.25
C ALA A 18 41.72 20.78 13.52
N VAL A 19 41.16 19.85 14.31
CA VAL A 19 40.16 18.90 13.82
C VAL A 19 38.94 19.76 13.50
N PHE A 20 38.85 20.22 12.25
CA PHE A 20 37.59 20.65 11.67
C PHE A 20 36.74 19.39 11.57
N GLY A 21 36.05 19.07 12.67
CA GLY A 21 34.91 18.18 12.62
C GLY A 21 33.89 18.86 11.73
N VAL A 22 33.88 18.50 10.45
CA VAL A 22 32.69 18.63 9.61
C VAL A 22 31.71 17.61 10.18
N GLY A 23 31.15 17.93 11.34
CA GLY A 23 29.98 17.25 11.84
C GLY A 23 28.87 17.60 10.86
N CYS A 24 28.22 16.59 10.31
CA CYS A 24 26.94 16.79 9.67
C CYS A 24 26.04 17.44 10.73
N ALA A 25 25.85 18.75 10.68
CA ALA A 25 24.89 19.43 11.52
C ALA A 25 23.52 18.94 11.04
N TYR A 26 22.92 18.02 11.80
CA TYR A 26 21.51 17.73 11.63
C TYR A 26 20.76 18.94 12.17
N GLU A 27 20.25 19.75 11.26
CA GLU A 27 19.36 20.86 11.59
C GLU A 27 17.98 20.27 11.81
N ALA A 28 17.61 20.11 13.08
CA ALA A 28 16.31 19.56 13.44
C ALA A 28 15.20 20.49 12.91
N PRO A 29 14.09 19.94 12.41
CA PRO A 29 13.01 20.77 11.89
C PRO A 29 12.44 21.68 12.98
N GLU A 30 12.22 22.94 12.63
CA GLU A 30 11.69 23.96 13.55
C GLU A 30 10.36 23.51 14.15
N PRO A 31 10.15 23.63 15.47
CA PRO A 31 8.88 23.25 16.10
C PRO A 31 7.73 24.11 15.61
N PHE A 32 6.53 23.53 15.64
CA PHE A 32 5.30 24.31 15.47
C PHE A 32 5.21 25.31 16.63
N VAL A 33 4.96 26.57 16.29
CA VAL A 33 4.80 27.67 17.27
C VAL A 33 3.38 28.24 17.29
N GLN A 34 2.55 27.84 16.33
CA GLN A 34 1.17 28.27 16.16
C GLN A 34 0.29 27.05 15.86
N SER A 35 -0.98 27.14 16.22
CA SER A 35 -1.99 26.17 15.81
C SER A 35 -2.12 26.11 14.29
N GLN A 36 -2.62 24.99 13.77
CA GLN A 36 -2.98 24.85 12.36
C GLN A 36 -4.43 24.41 12.21
N TRP A 37 -5.08 24.88 11.15
CA TRP A 37 -6.37 24.36 10.72
C TRP A 37 -6.17 23.04 9.97
N LEU A 38 -6.72 21.94 10.50
CA LEU A 38 -6.57 20.61 9.95
C LEU A 38 -7.86 19.81 10.09
N GLY A 39 -8.48 19.47 8.95
CA GLY A 39 -9.69 18.64 8.90
C GLY A 39 -10.85 19.23 9.69
N GLY A 40 -11.10 20.53 9.51
CA GLY A 40 -12.29 21.21 10.05
C GLY A 40 -12.15 21.64 11.51
N ARG A 41 -10.94 21.58 12.07
CA ARG A 41 -10.67 22.04 13.43
C ARG A 41 -9.30 22.70 13.55
N GLU A 42 -9.17 23.54 14.57
CA GLU A 42 -7.88 24.04 15.02
C GLU A 42 -7.16 22.96 15.85
N VAL A 43 -5.92 22.65 15.49
CA VAL A 43 -5.02 21.75 16.21
C VAL A 43 -3.86 22.58 16.74
N ASP A 44 -3.65 22.58 18.06
CA ASP A 44 -2.64 23.41 18.69
C ASP A 44 -1.20 22.93 18.41
N ALA A 45 -0.25 23.84 18.57
CA ALA A 45 1.16 23.57 18.32
C ALA A 45 1.76 22.46 19.21
N ALA A 46 1.28 22.29 20.45
CA ALA A 46 1.81 21.26 21.33
C ALA A 46 1.42 19.86 20.83
N THR A 47 0.16 19.68 20.42
CA THR A 47 -0.34 18.46 19.78
C THR A 47 0.46 18.12 18.52
N LEU A 48 0.72 19.10 17.64
CA LEU A 48 1.50 18.86 16.41
C LEU A 48 2.97 18.51 16.70
N ASN A 49 3.57 19.12 17.71
CA ASN A 49 4.94 18.81 18.11
C ASN A 49 5.05 17.42 18.76
N ALA A 50 4.09 17.03 19.60
CA ALA A 50 4.01 15.69 20.17
C ALA A 50 3.83 14.62 19.07
N GLY A 51 2.92 14.88 18.13
CA GLY A 51 2.69 14.02 16.97
C GLY A 51 3.93 13.87 16.08
N ARG A 52 4.68 14.96 15.89
CA ARG A 52 5.96 14.93 15.16
C ARG A 52 7.03 14.10 15.88
N GLU A 53 7.15 14.25 17.20
CA GLU A 53 8.10 13.46 18.00
C GLU A 53 7.78 11.97 17.90
N ALA A 54 6.51 11.60 18.10
CA ALA A 54 6.04 10.23 17.97
C ALA A 54 6.22 9.71 16.52
N TYR A 55 5.87 10.49 15.50
CA TYR A 55 6.10 10.13 14.09
C TYR A 55 7.58 9.89 13.79
N SER A 56 8.47 10.70 14.36
CA SER A 56 9.92 10.56 14.18
C SER A 56 10.43 9.22 14.75
N PHE A 57 9.79 8.73 15.81
CA PHE A 57 10.10 7.46 16.42
C PHE A 57 9.53 6.26 15.63
N TYR A 58 8.24 6.30 15.26
CA TYR A 58 7.57 5.14 14.65
C TYR A 58 7.59 5.11 13.12
N CYS A 59 7.45 6.27 12.46
CA CYS A 59 7.06 6.34 11.05
C CYS A 59 8.17 6.86 10.13
N TYR A 60 8.96 7.82 10.60
CA TYR A 60 10.05 8.47 9.85
C TYR A 60 11.00 7.50 9.14
N PRO A 61 11.48 6.39 9.77
CA PRO A 61 12.45 5.50 9.13
C PRO A 61 12.00 4.97 7.76
N CYS A 62 10.68 4.86 7.55
CA CYS A 62 10.08 4.42 6.29
C CYS A 62 9.48 5.60 5.51
N HIS A 63 8.64 6.41 6.14
CA HIS A 63 7.86 7.45 5.43
C HIS A 63 8.63 8.76 5.19
N GLY A 64 9.82 8.93 5.78
CA GLY A 64 10.65 10.12 5.61
C GLY A 64 10.18 11.31 6.44
N GLU A 65 11.07 12.29 6.65
CA GLU A 65 10.77 13.47 7.47
C GLU A 65 9.66 14.34 6.88
N LYS A 66 9.57 14.36 5.55
CA LYS A 66 8.58 15.12 4.78
C LYS A 66 7.32 14.31 4.46
N GLY A 67 7.22 13.08 4.98
CA GLY A 67 6.14 12.16 4.64
C GLY A 67 6.15 11.70 3.17
N ASP A 68 7.26 11.86 2.44
CA ASP A 68 7.36 11.59 1.00
C ASP A 68 7.56 10.11 0.64
N GLY A 69 7.57 9.23 1.64
CA GLY A 69 7.84 7.80 1.45
C GLY A 69 9.32 7.48 1.18
N ARG A 70 10.23 8.46 1.34
CA ARG A 70 11.67 8.33 1.03
C ARG A 70 12.52 8.29 2.31
N GLY A 71 12.02 7.66 3.38
CA GLY A 71 12.77 7.44 4.60
C GLY A 71 14.02 6.58 4.39
N PRO A 72 14.99 6.62 5.32
CA PRO A 72 16.28 5.91 5.16
C PRO A 72 16.13 4.40 4.91
N SER A 73 15.04 3.78 5.37
CA SER A 73 14.75 2.35 5.15
C SER A 73 13.98 2.06 3.86
N ALA A 74 13.37 3.07 3.22
CA ALA A 74 12.44 2.89 2.10
C ALA A 74 13.07 2.17 0.90
N THR A 75 14.34 2.45 0.60
CA THR A 75 15.06 1.89 -0.57
C THR A 75 15.17 0.35 -0.52
N GLY A 76 15.20 -0.24 0.68
CA GLY A 76 15.29 -1.70 0.86
C GLY A 76 13.94 -2.42 0.80
N LEU A 77 12.83 -1.69 0.74
CA LEU A 77 11.51 -2.28 0.82
C LEU A 77 10.98 -2.64 -0.56
N ARG A 78 10.47 -3.87 -0.69
CA ARG A 78 9.79 -4.34 -1.92
C ARG A 78 8.55 -3.50 -2.23
N THR A 79 7.81 -3.12 -1.19
CA THR A 79 6.65 -2.24 -1.27
C THR A 79 7.08 -0.87 -0.78
N PRO A 80 7.29 0.14 -1.65
CA PRO A 80 7.57 1.50 -1.23
C PRO A 80 6.53 1.99 -0.20
N PRO A 81 6.99 2.69 0.85
CA PRO A 81 6.11 3.39 1.77
C PRO A 81 5.19 4.38 1.05
N ARG A 82 4.01 4.62 1.62
CA ARG A 82 3.07 5.62 1.11
C ARG A 82 3.68 7.02 1.21
N ASP A 83 3.66 7.75 0.10
CA ASP A 83 3.80 9.21 0.12
C ASP A 83 2.52 9.81 0.76
N LEU A 84 2.65 10.25 2.00
CA LEU A 84 1.59 10.79 2.85
C LEU A 84 1.15 12.19 2.39
N ARG A 85 1.98 12.88 1.59
CA ARG A 85 1.64 14.18 1.04
C ARG A 85 0.54 14.10 0.00
N ALA A 86 0.40 12.94 -0.65
CA ALA A 86 -0.56 12.75 -1.75
C ALA A 86 -2.03 12.77 -1.30
N ALA A 87 -2.30 12.75 0.01
CA ALA A 87 -3.62 12.65 0.62
C ALA A 87 -4.51 11.48 0.15
N THR A 88 -3.98 10.59 -0.70
CA THR A 88 -4.67 9.41 -1.24
C THR A 88 -4.25 8.16 -0.48
N PHE A 89 -5.16 7.59 0.31
CA PHE A 89 -4.88 6.45 1.18
C PHE A 89 -5.58 5.18 0.67
N LYS A 90 -4.78 4.13 0.44
CA LYS A 90 -5.31 2.79 0.18
C LYS A 90 -5.90 2.24 1.47
N PHE A 91 -7.01 1.51 1.36
CA PHE A 91 -7.65 0.83 2.49
C PHE A 91 -8.25 1.76 3.55
N ALA A 92 -8.46 3.04 3.23
CA ALA A 92 -9.14 3.99 4.11
C ALA A 92 -10.61 3.60 4.37
N GLY A 93 -11.30 3.03 3.37
CA GLY A 93 -12.71 2.69 3.53
C GLY A 93 -13.68 3.82 3.23
N VAL A 94 -13.22 4.86 2.55
CA VAL A 94 -14.05 5.98 2.09
C VAL A 94 -14.23 5.94 0.59
N ILE A 95 -15.41 6.37 0.12
CA ILE A 95 -15.68 6.72 -1.28
C ILE A 95 -15.34 8.20 -1.43
N ASP A 96 -14.56 8.55 -2.45
CA ASP A 96 -14.25 9.91 -2.89
C ASP A 96 -14.00 10.95 -1.78
N GLY A 97 -12.74 11.35 -1.59
CA GLY A 97 -12.37 12.36 -0.60
C GLY A 97 -11.37 11.83 0.43
N LEU A 98 -11.18 12.59 1.51
CA LEU A 98 -10.14 12.32 2.50
C LEU A 98 -10.60 11.27 3.54
N PRO A 99 -9.68 10.41 4.02
CA PRO A 99 -9.99 9.51 5.13
C PRO A 99 -10.32 10.25 6.42
N HIS A 100 -11.10 9.59 7.27
CA HIS A 100 -11.31 10.01 8.65
C HIS A 100 -10.14 9.60 9.55
N ASP A 101 -10.09 10.14 10.76
CA ASP A 101 -9.01 9.85 11.72
C ASP A 101 -9.01 8.38 12.11
N GLU A 102 -10.19 7.79 12.31
CA GLU A 102 -10.38 6.38 12.60
C GLU A 102 -9.92 5.45 11.48
N ASP A 103 -9.97 5.90 10.23
CA ASP A 103 -9.50 5.12 9.08
C ASP A 103 -7.97 5.02 9.10
N LEU A 104 -7.29 6.15 9.33
CA LEU A 104 -5.85 6.21 9.50
C LEU A 104 -5.41 5.43 10.75
N ALA A 105 -6.13 5.59 11.87
CA ALA A 105 -5.86 4.86 13.09
C ALA A 105 -5.98 3.34 12.89
N ARG A 106 -7.01 2.88 12.17
CA ARG A 106 -7.19 1.45 11.85
C ARG A 106 -6.03 0.92 11.02
N ILE A 107 -5.60 1.64 9.98
CA ILE A 107 -4.46 1.24 9.14
C ILE A 107 -3.18 1.13 9.97
N VAL A 108 -2.91 2.08 10.87
CA VAL A 108 -1.71 2.05 11.71
C VAL A 108 -1.76 0.92 12.75
N LYS A 109 -2.90 0.74 13.42
CA LYS A 109 -3.09 -0.31 14.44
C LYS A 109 -3.01 -1.70 13.85
N ASN A 110 -3.59 -1.92 12.66
CA ASN A 110 -3.65 -3.24 12.04
C ASN A 110 -2.47 -3.53 11.12
N GLY A 111 -1.77 -2.49 10.65
CA GLY A 111 -0.77 -2.61 9.61
C GLY A 111 -1.34 -3.03 8.25
N LEU A 112 -0.46 -3.35 7.31
CA LEU A 112 -0.77 -3.86 6.00
C LEU A 112 0.04 -5.14 5.74
N SER A 113 -0.65 -6.29 5.75
CA SER A 113 -0.02 -7.62 5.62
C SER A 113 0.86 -7.73 4.37
N GLY A 114 2.00 -8.41 4.51
CA GLY A 114 2.97 -8.56 3.42
C GLY A 114 3.75 -7.28 3.07
N THR A 115 3.71 -6.26 3.92
CA THR A 115 4.51 -5.02 3.79
C THR A 115 5.31 -4.75 5.06
N ALA A 116 6.16 -3.72 5.05
CA ALA A 116 6.84 -3.24 6.26
C ALA A 116 5.98 -2.36 7.16
N MET A 117 4.74 -2.06 6.76
CA MET A 117 3.76 -1.37 7.59
C MET A 117 3.15 -2.39 8.56
N LEU A 118 3.90 -2.74 9.60
CA LEU A 118 3.45 -3.70 10.61
C LEU A 118 2.28 -3.14 11.46
N PRO A 119 1.55 -3.98 12.20
CA PRO A 119 0.70 -3.50 13.29
C PRO A 119 1.56 -2.75 14.31
N TRP A 120 1.29 -1.47 14.55
CA TRP A 120 2.03 -0.69 15.54
C TRP A 120 1.23 -0.52 16.84
N PRO A 121 1.73 -1.01 17.99
CA PRO A 121 1.09 -0.81 19.28
C PRO A 121 1.42 0.59 19.84
N VAL A 122 1.03 1.62 19.10
CA VAL A 122 1.18 3.02 19.55
C VAL A 122 0.10 3.33 20.59
N PRO A 123 0.42 3.98 21.72
CA PRO A 123 -0.59 4.49 22.64
C PRO A 123 -1.63 5.36 21.92
N GLU A 124 -2.89 5.29 22.33
CA GLU A 124 -3.99 5.93 21.60
C GLU A 124 -3.84 7.46 21.50
N GLU A 125 -3.34 8.10 22.56
CA GLU A 125 -3.03 9.52 22.58
C GLU A 125 -1.93 9.88 21.56
N GLU A 126 -0.79 9.19 21.60
CA GLU A 126 0.30 9.37 20.62
C GLU A 126 -0.17 9.12 19.18
N LEU A 127 -1.03 8.12 18.97
CA LEU A 127 -1.57 7.84 17.64
C LEU A 127 -2.47 8.96 17.12
N ASN A 128 -3.31 9.53 17.98
CA ASN A 128 -4.16 10.67 17.61
C ASN A 128 -3.30 11.88 17.21
N ASP A 129 -2.22 12.13 17.95
CA ASP A 129 -1.27 13.21 17.67
C ASP A 129 -0.50 12.96 16.36
N ILE A 130 -0.03 11.73 16.13
CA ILE A 130 0.59 11.32 14.86
C ILE A 130 -0.36 11.57 13.70
N ILE A 131 -1.64 11.21 13.83
CA ILE A 131 -2.63 11.42 12.77
C ILE A 131 -2.79 12.91 12.48
N GLN A 132 -2.86 13.77 13.49
CA GLN A 132 -2.92 15.22 13.24
C GLN A 132 -1.65 15.72 12.56
N TYR A 133 -0.48 15.23 12.97
CA TYR A 133 0.77 15.60 12.32
C TYR A 133 0.83 15.12 10.85
N ILE A 134 0.35 13.91 10.53
CA ILE A 134 0.30 13.38 9.16
C ILE A 134 -0.53 14.30 8.25
N LYS A 135 -1.63 14.87 8.74
CA LYS A 135 -2.47 15.79 7.96
C LYS A 135 -1.70 17.04 7.50
N THR A 136 -0.66 17.45 8.22
CA THR A 136 0.17 18.61 7.84
C THR A 136 0.95 18.39 6.54
N PHE A 137 1.14 17.13 6.11
CA PHE A 137 1.82 16.80 4.86
C PHE A 137 0.94 17.01 3.61
N SER A 138 -0.38 17.08 3.77
CA SER A 138 -1.31 17.14 2.64
C SER A 138 -1.07 18.38 1.74
N PRO A 139 -1.37 18.27 0.43
CA PRO A 139 -1.14 19.36 -0.50
C PRO A 139 -2.13 20.49 -0.22
N GLU A 140 -1.77 21.70 -0.64
CA GLU A 140 -2.73 22.81 -0.66
C GLU A 140 -3.74 22.58 -1.79
N GLY A 141 -5.02 22.85 -1.52
CA GLY A 141 -6.16 22.69 -2.45
C GLY A 141 -6.74 21.28 -2.57
N GLU A 142 -6.14 20.26 -1.96
CA GLU A 142 -6.55 18.86 -2.05
C GLU A 142 -6.40 18.10 -0.72
N GLY A 143 -6.23 18.81 0.40
CA GLY A 143 -5.78 18.27 1.67
C GLY A 143 -6.61 18.70 2.88
N TRP A 144 -6.24 18.19 4.05
CA TRP A 144 -6.89 18.58 5.32
C TRP A 144 -6.57 20.01 5.74
N ARG A 145 -5.58 20.65 5.10
CA ARG A 145 -5.18 22.02 5.39
C ARG A 145 -6.16 23.04 4.82
N ASP A 146 -7.02 22.63 3.90
CA ASP A 146 -7.95 23.49 3.19
C ASP A 146 -9.22 23.74 4.01
N GLU A 147 -9.81 24.93 3.87
CA GLU A 147 -11.06 25.28 4.55
C GLU A 147 -12.27 24.53 3.97
N ASP A 148 -12.21 24.21 2.68
CA ASP A 148 -13.20 23.50 1.89
C ASP A 148 -12.87 22.01 1.67
N PHE A 149 -12.03 21.43 2.55
CA PHE A 149 -11.73 20.00 2.52
C PHE A 149 -13.02 19.15 2.62
N GLU A 150 -13.02 18.01 1.94
CA GLU A 150 -14.13 17.05 2.01
C GLU A 150 -13.64 15.70 2.55
N LEU A 151 -14.33 15.20 3.58
CA LEU A 151 -14.17 13.82 4.02
C LEU A 151 -14.98 12.91 3.10
N GLY A 152 -14.38 11.80 2.69
CA GLY A 152 -15.08 10.84 1.86
C GLY A 152 -16.14 10.05 2.62
N GLU A 153 -17.17 9.60 1.93
CA GLU A 153 -18.26 8.83 2.54
C GLU A 153 -17.71 7.51 3.11
N GLN A 154 -17.81 7.32 4.42
CA GLN A 154 -17.37 6.08 5.06
C GLN A 154 -18.29 4.92 4.72
N VAL A 155 -17.70 3.89 4.14
CA VAL A 155 -18.41 2.63 3.92
C VAL A 155 -18.21 1.73 5.13
N LEU A 156 -19.19 1.81 6.02
CA LEU A 156 -19.33 0.86 7.11
C LEU A 156 -20.16 -0.34 6.60
N PRO A 157 -19.63 -1.56 6.69
CA PRO A 157 -20.41 -2.75 6.34
C PRO A 157 -21.68 -2.79 7.19
N GLY A 158 -22.85 -2.91 6.55
CA GLY A 158 -24.12 -3.11 7.22
C GLY A 158 -24.23 -4.48 7.87
N ALA A 159 -25.44 -4.89 8.23
CA ALA A 159 -25.65 -6.25 8.71
C ALA A 159 -25.50 -7.23 7.54
N ASP A 160 -24.64 -8.24 7.69
CA ASP A 160 -24.46 -9.28 6.66
C ASP A 160 -25.80 -9.99 6.38
N PRO A 161 -26.40 -9.81 5.18
CA PRO A 161 -27.69 -10.39 4.85
C PRO A 161 -27.62 -11.91 4.66
N TRP A 162 -26.43 -12.51 4.66
CA TRP A 162 -26.21 -13.95 4.62
C TRP A 162 -26.09 -14.57 6.01
N GLN A 163 -25.99 -13.78 7.08
CA GLN A 163 -26.02 -14.32 8.45
C GLN A 163 -27.33 -15.08 8.70
N GLY A 164 -27.18 -16.33 9.17
CA GLY A 164 -28.31 -17.22 9.41
C GLY A 164 -28.89 -17.88 8.14
N LYS A 165 -28.39 -17.54 6.94
CA LYS A 165 -28.61 -18.30 5.70
C LYS A 165 -27.51 -19.37 5.55
N SER A 166 -27.54 -20.12 4.45
CA SER A 166 -26.47 -21.06 4.10
C SER A 166 -25.23 -20.29 3.62
N GLU A 167 -24.08 -20.56 4.26
CA GLU A 167 -22.77 -20.03 3.85
C GLU A 167 -22.42 -20.50 2.44
N GLU A 168 -22.73 -21.75 2.10
CA GLU A 168 -22.50 -22.31 0.77
C GLU A 168 -23.27 -21.55 -0.31
N ALA A 169 -24.48 -21.08 -0.01
CA ALA A 169 -25.27 -20.27 -0.92
C ALA A 169 -24.64 -18.87 -1.14
N ALA A 170 -24.12 -18.24 -0.07
CA ALA A 170 -23.41 -16.97 -0.18
C ALA A 170 -22.14 -17.11 -1.04
N VAL A 171 -21.37 -18.18 -0.80
CA VAL A 171 -20.16 -18.50 -1.55
C VAL A 171 -20.48 -18.79 -3.02
N GLU A 172 -21.55 -19.52 -3.35
CA GLU A 172 -21.92 -19.78 -4.74
C GLU A 172 -22.41 -18.51 -5.47
N GLN A 173 -23.24 -17.68 -4.82
CA GLN A 173 -23.65 -16.38 -5.38
C GLN A 173 -22.43 -15.51 -5.70
N GLY A 174 -21.50 -15.36 -4.74
CA GLY A 174 -20.26 -14.61 -4.92
C GLY A 174 -19.37 -15.21 -6.01
N ARG A 175 -19.27 -16.54 -6.08
CA ARG A 175 -18.52 -17.24 -7.13
C ARG A 175 -19.08 -16.94 -8.52
N THR A 176 -20.41 -16.97 -8.67
CA THR A 176 -21.11 -16.62 -9.91
C THR A 176 -20.79 -15.19 -10.29
N LEU A 177 -20.99 -14.21 -9.41
CA LEU A 177 -20.75 -12.79 -9.69
C LEU A 177 -19.29 -12.48 -10.05
N TYR A 178 -18.35 -13.04 -9.29
CA TYR A 178 -16.92 -12.90 -9.53
C TYR A 178 -16.53 -13.30 -10.96
N HIS A 179 -17.11 -14.39 -11.45
CA HIS A 179 -16.79 -14.98 -12.74
C HIS A 179 -17.69 -14.50 -13.88
N SER A 180 -18.82 -13.83 -13.63
CA SER A 180 -19.79 -13.48 -14.66
C SER A 180 -19.89 -11.98 -14.92
N MET A 181 -20.62 -11.26 -14.07
CA MET A 181 -20.98 -9.85 -14.23
C MET A 181 -19.82 -8.93 -13.87
N VAL A 182 -19.19 -9.18 -12.72
CA VAL A 182 -18.13 -8.31 -12.15
C VAL A 182 -16.79 -8.55 -12.83
N MET A 183 -16.57 -9.78 -13.30
CA MET A 183 -15.39 -10.17 -14.07
C MET A 183 -14.07 -9.88 -13.32
N CYS A 184 -14.04 -10.09 -12.01
CA CYS A 184 -12.86 -9.91 -11.15
C CYS A 184 -11.62 -10.66 -11.68
N TYR A 185 -11.85 -11.78 -12.38
CA TYR A 185 -10.83 -12.60 -13.02
C TYR A 185 -10.05 -11.90 -14.16
N GLN A 186 -10.47 -10.71 -14.61
CA GLN A 186 -9.70 -9.92 -15.58
C GLN A 186 -8.40 -9.39 -14.99
N CYS A 187 -8.37 -9.20 -13.67
CA CYS A 187 -7.19 -8.78 -12.91
C CYS A 187 -6.70 -9.91 -12.00
N HIS A 188 -7.60 -10.50 -11.21
CA HIS A 188 -7.28 -11.60 -10.30
C HIS A 188 -7.30 -12.95 -11.04
N PRO A 189 -6.72 -14.03 -10.49
CA PRO A 189 -6.88 -15.37 -11.06
C PRO A 189 -8.35 -15.74 -11.23
N ALA A 190 -8.71 -16.35 -12.35
CA ALA A 190 -9.91 -17.17 -12.37
C ALA A 190 -9.68 -18.40 -11.50
N TYR A 191 -10.72 -18.89 -10.83
CA TYR A 191 -10.69 -20.17 -10.11
C TYR A 191 -11.56 -21.22 -10.80
N GLU A 192 -11.93 -20.92 -12.06
CA GLU A 192 -12.88 -21.68 -12.87
C GLU A 192 -12.40 -21.84 -14.30
N THR A 193 -13.01 -22.79 -15.01
CA THR A 193 -12.73 -23.00 -16.43
C THR A 193 -13.48 -21.98 -17.30
N PRO A 194 -12.99 -21.65 -18.50
CA PRO A 194 -13.73 -20.86 -19.49
C PRO A 194 -15.17 -21.32 -19.74
N ALA A 195 -15.39 -22.64 -19.76
CA ALA A 195 -16.71 -23.22 -19.94
C ALA A 195 -17.62 -22.86 -18.75
N ARG A 196 -17.15 -23.08 -17.51
CA ARG A 196 -17.91 -22.77 -16.30
C ARG A 196 -18.19 -21.27 -16.16
N ILE A 197 -17.24 -20.41 -16.54
CA ILE A 197 -17.45 -18.95 -16.59
C ILE A 197 -18.61 -18.59 -17.53
N ASN A 198 -18.67 -19.21 -18.71
CA ASN A 198 -19.76 -18.95 -19.66
C ASN A 198 -21.11 -19.53 -19.19
N GLU A 199 -21.11 -20.60 -18.39
CA GLU A 199 -22.32 -21.10 -17.72
C GLU A 199 -22.86 -20.07 -16.71
N TYR A 200 -22.01 -19.53 -15.83
CA TYR A 200 -22.40 -18.46 -14.90
C TYR A 200 -22.99 -17.24 -15.61
N ARG A 201 -22.42 -16.86 -16.75
CA ARG A 201 -22.93 -15.76 -17.57
C ARG A 201 -24.29 -16.09 -18.17
N ALA A 202 -24.49 -17.31 -18.64
CA ALA A 202 -25.78 -17.75 -19.18
C ALA A 202 -26.87 -17.79 -18.10
N GLU A 203 -26.55 -18.18 -16.87
CA GLU A 203 -27.46 -18.14 -15.71
C GLU A 203 -27.99 -16.72 -15.45
N LEU A 204 -27.19 -15.69 -15.76
CA LEU A 204 -27.56 -14.28 -15.67
C LEU A 204 -28.09 -13.68 -16.98
N GLY A 205 -28.35 -14.50 -18.01
CA GLY A 205 -28.82 -14.04 -19.32
C GLY A 205 -27.79 -13.24 -20.13
N MET A 206 -26.51 -13.33 -19.79
CA MET A 206 -25.42 -12.63 -20.45
C MET A 206 -24.82 -13.46 -21.60
N ALA A 207 -24.31 -12.77 -22.63
CA ALA A 207 -23.59 -13.41 -23.73
C ALA A 207 -22.26 -14.05 -23.25
N PRO A 208 -21.81 -15.16 -23.87
CA PRO A 208 -20.53 -15.77 -23.54
C PRO A 208 -19.36 -14.83 -23.85
N VAL A 209 -18.26 -15.01 -23.14
CA VAL A 209 -17.00 -14.29 -23.39
C VAL A 209 -16.37 -14.86 -24.66
N ALA A 210 -16.14 -14.01 -25.66
CA ALA A 210 -15.59 -14.42 -26.95
C ALA A 210 -14.09 -14.80 -26.88
N GLY A 211 -13.35 -14.29 -25.90
CA GLY A 211 -11.94 -14.58 -25.71
C GLY A 211 -11.49 -14.30 -24.28
N PHE A 212 -10.78 -15.26 -23.69
CA PHE A 212 -10.15 -15.14 -22.38
C PHE A 212 -8.70 -14.72 -22.54
N ARG A 213 -8.17 -14.02 -21.52
CA ARG A 213 -6.73 -13.78 -21.41
C ARG A 213 -5.98 -15.11 -21.31
N GLU A 214 -4.81 -15.19 -21.93
CA GLU A 214 -3.99 -16.41 -21.94
C GLU A 214 -3.66 -16.87 -20.51
N SER A 215 -3.29 -15.93 -19.64
CA SER A 215 -2.92 -16.20 -18.24
C SER A 215 -4.13 -16.15 -17.30
N LEU A 216 -5.28 -16.73 -17.69
CA LEU A 216 -6.56 -16.61 -16.98
C LEU A 216 -6.48 -16.94 -15.48
N TRP A 217 -5.67 -17.92 -15.11
CA TRP A 217 -5.50 -18.39 -13.73
C TRP A 217 -4.31 -17.76 -13.00
N ARG A 218 -3.72 -16.70 -13.55
CA ARG A 218 -2.62 -15.95 -12.92
C ARG A 218 -3.04 -14.50 -12.73
N PRO A 219 -2.57 -13.78 -11.70
CA PRO A 219 -2.86 -12.36 -11.59
C PRO A 219 -2.31 -11.57 -12.79
N ALA A 220 -3.06 -10.59 -13.29
CA ALA A 220 -2.60 -9.66 -14.33
C ALA A 220 -2.08 -8.38 -13.67
N PRO A 221 -0.81 -7.99 -13.91
CA PRO A 221 -0.25 -6.78 -13.32
C PRO A 221 -0.94 -5.52 -13.87
N LYS A 222 -1.13 -4.52 -13.01
CA LYS A 222 -1.71 -3.21 -13.37
C LYS A 222 -0.84 -2.08 -12.81
N ALA A 223 -0.68 -1.01 -13.57
CA ALA A 223 -0.02 0.19 -13.06
C ALA A 223 -0.83 0.77 -11.89
N SER A 224 -0.16 1.43 -10.95
CA SER A 224 -0.80 2.13 -9.84
C SER A 224 -0.25 3.54 -9.74
N ALA A 225 -1.15 4.52 -9.78
CA ALA A 225 -0.81 5.94 -9.64
C ALA A 225 -0.17 6.26 -8.28
N THR A 226 -0.47 5.45 -7.27
CA THR A 226 -0.01 5.63 -5.89
C THR A 226 1.08 4.63 -5.49
N PHE A 227 1.51 3.73 -6.37
CA PHE A 227 2.65 2.84 -6.09
C PHE A 227 3.75 3.22 -7.06
N THR A 228 4.58 4.16 -6.65
CA THR A 228 5.62 4.77 -7.47
C THR A 228 6.99 4.56 -6.84
N ARG A 229 8.04 4.71 -7.65
CA ARG A 229 9.42 4.71 -7.20
C ARG A 229 10.14 5.95 -7.73
N PRO A 230 11.02 6.58 -6.94
CA PRO A 230 11.88 7.66 -7.43
C PRO A 230 12.71 7.18 -8.63
N MET A 231 12.74 8.01 -9.68
CA MET A 231 13.58 7.78 -10.85
C MET A 231 15.07 8.03 -10.53
N PRO A 232 16.00 7.31 -11.17
CA PRO A 232 17.43 7.61 -11.03
C PRO A 232 17.73 9.07 -11.41
N GLY A 233 18.46 9.77 -10.54
CA GLY A 233 18.78 11.19 -10.73
C GLY A 233 17.64 12.16 -10.38
N ASP A 234 16.47 11.65 -9.99
CA ASP A 234 15.30 12.42 -9.54
C ASP A 234 15.01 13.63 -10.46
N PRO A 235 14.67 13.37 -11.74
CA PRO A 235 14.45 14.44 -12.70
C PRO A 235 13.21 15.27 -12.35
N PRO A 236 13.23 16.59 -12.61
CA PRO A 236 12.05 17.42 -12.45
C PRO A 236 10.99 17.09 -13.51
N CYS A 237 9.74 17.42 -13.21
CA CYS A 237 8.67 17.42 -14.21
C CYS A 237 8.88 18.55 -15.24
N SER A 238 8.20 18.45 -16.39
CA SER A 238 8.05 19.57 -17.31
C SER A 238 7.17 20.68 -16.71
N GLU A 239 7.07 21.81 -17.41
CA GLU A 239 6.17 22.92 -17.03
C GLU A 239 4.68 22.53 -17.07
N ASP A 240 4.34 21.48 -17.81
CA ASP A 240 2.98 20.96 -17.97
C ASP A 240 2.68 19.80 -16.99
N ASP A 241 3.49 19.62 -15.94
CA ASP A 241 3.43 18.49 -15.00
C ASP A 241 3.51 17.11 -15.68
N GLU A 242 4.28 17.04 -16.78
CA GLU A 242 4.50 15.80 -17.51
C GLU A 242 5.91 15.23 -17.29
N CYS A 243 6.02 13.93 -17.54
CA CYS A 243 7.27 13.19 -17.56
C CYS A 243 7.44 12.53 -18.93
N GLY A 244 8.68 12.25 -19.33
CA GLY A 244 8.99 11.83 -20.71
C GLY A 244 8.57 10.41 -21.09
N GLY A 245 7.92 9.64 -20.20
CA GLY A 245 7.51 8.26 -20.45
C GLY A 245 6.07 7.98 -20.02
N ASP A 246 5.39 7.10 -20.75
CA ASP A 246 3.97 6.76 -20.55
C ASP A 246 3.67 6.13 -19.17
N ASP A 247 4.70 5.59 -18.51
CA ASP A 247 4.66 4.97 -17.20
C ASP A 247 5.32 5.83 -16.12
N GLN A 248 5.57 7.11 -16.41
CA GLN A 248 6.12 8.10 -15.49
C GLN A 248 5.03 9.06 -15.06
N ILE A 249 5.04 9.42 -13.78
CA ILE A 249 4.04 10.29 -13.17
C ILE A 249 4.77 11.47 -12.55
N CYS A 250 4.33 12.68 -12.87
CA CYS A 250 4.77 13.86 -12.13
C CYS A 250 4.10 13.86 -10.76
N ARG A 251 4.92 13.91 -9.71
CA ARG A 251 4.46 13.96 -8.33
C ARG A 251 5.32 14.95 -7.56
N PHE A 252 4.68 16.03 -7.08
CA PHE A 252 5.35 17.13 -6.36
C PHE A 252 6.58 17.67 -7.11
N GLY A 253 6.43 17.92 -8.42
CA GLY A 253 7.48 18.47 -9.29
C GLY A 253 8.63 17.50 -9.61
N ARG A 254 8.51 16.21 -9.27
CA ARG A 254 9.50 15.18 -9.58
C ARG A 254 8.86 14.04 -10.36
N CYS A 255 9.60 13.53 -11.34
CA CYS A 255 9.17 12.36 -12.08
C CYS A 255 9.43 11.09 -11.28
N GLU A 256 8.38 10.29 -11.13
CA GLU A 256 8.44 8.98 -10.51
C GLU A 256 7.97 7.90 -11.48
N GLN A 257 8.55 6.72 -11.34
CA GLN A 257 8.17 5.56 -12.13
C GLN A 257 6.93 4.90 -11.51
N ALA A 258 5.84 4.78 -12.28
CA ALA A 258 4.69 3.98 -11.89
C ALA A 258 5.10 2.50 -11.82
N MET A 259 4.81 1.88 -10.68
CA MET A 259 5.14 0.48 -10.46
C MET A 259 3.92 -0.40 -10.77
N MET A 260 4.19 -1.55 -11.38
CA MET A 260 3.17 -2.56 -11.62
C MET A 260 2.83 -3.27 -10.31
N VAL A 261 1.55 -3.20 -9.92
CA VAL A 261 0.98 -3.93 -8.80
C VAL A 261 0.37 -5.21 -9.32
N LEU A 262 0.77 -6.32 -8.72
CA LEU A 262 0.12 -7.61 -8.95
C LEU A 262 -1.06 -7.74 -7.98
N PRO A 263 -2.29 -7.94 -8.47
CA PRO A 263 -3.42 -8.23 -7.58
C PRO A 263 -3.19 -9.59 -6.89
N PRO A 264 -3.73 -9.80 -5.68
CA PRO A 264 -3.54 -11.05 -4.96
C PRO A 264 -4.20 -12.23 -5.69
N ASP A 265 -3.50 -13.36 -5.71
CA ASP A 265 -4.11 -14.68 -5.77
C ASP A 265 -4.62 -15.02 -4.36
N PHE A 266 -5.94 -15.07 -4.21
CA PHE A 266 -6.59 -15.27 -2.91
C PHE A 266 -6.24 -16.62 -2.27
N THR A 267 -5.82 -17.61 -3.06
CA THR A 267 -5.42 -18.93 -2.57
C THR A 267 -3.94 -19.04 -2.20
N PHE A 268 -3.17 -17.96 -2.38
CA PHE A 268 -1.72 -17.94 -2.18
C PHE A 268 -1.23 -16.75 -1.36
N ASN A 269 -1.70 -15.55 -1.69
CA ASN A 269 -1.27 -14.30 -1.07
C ASN A 269 -2.08 -13.98 0.20
N GLU A 270 -1.41 -13.36 1.16
CA GLU A 270 -2.08 -12.67 2.26
C GLU A 270 -2.68 -11.34 1.76
N LEU A 271 -3.83 -10.97 2.32
CA LEU A 271 -4.51 -9.73 1.98
C LEU A 271 -4.06 -8.59 2.89
N ARG A 272 -3.83 -7.42 2.27
CA ARG A 272 -3.22 -6.27 2.94
C ARG A 272 -4.06 -5.76 4.13
N ASP A 273 -5.37 -5.59 3.95
CA ASP A 273 -6.28 -5.00 4.96
C ASP A 273 -7.08 -6.05 5.75
N GLY A 274 -6.57 -7.29 5.85
CA GLY A 274 -7.24 -8.37 6.59
C GLY A 274 -8.18 -9.24 5.75
N THR A 275 -8.79 -10.23 6.42
CA THR A 275 -9.64 -11.25 5.79
C THR A 275 -10.98 -11.43 6.50
N SER A 276 -11.34 -10.54 7.43
CA SER A 276 -12.68 -10.55 8.02
C SER A 276 -13.71 -10.16 6.97
N LEU A 277 -14.94 -10.68 7.04
CA LEU A 277 -15.98 -10.32 6.06
C LEU A 277 -16.23 -8.80 6.00
N PRO A 278 -16.27 -8.06 7.13
CA PRO A 278 -16.34 -6.60 7.11
C PRO A 278 -15.19 -5.91 6.33
N ASP A 279 -13.95 -6.39 6.46
CA ASP A 279 -12.80 -5.80 5.77
C ASP A 279 -12.84 -6.10 4.26
N LEU A 280 -13.23 -7.33 3.91
CA LEU A 280 -13.43 -7.74 2.53
C LEU A 280 -14.57 -6.96 1.87
N TYR A 281 -15.71 -6.82 2.56
CA TYR A 281 -16.84 -6.01 2.12
C TYR A 281 -16.38 -4.57 1.84
N ARG A 282 -15.72 -3.92 2.82
CA ARG A 282 -15.23 -2.55 2.67
C ARG A 282 -14.31 -2.41 1.46
N THR A 283 -13.34 -3.32 1.30
CA THR A 283 -12.38 -3.29 0.19
C THR A 283 -13.07 -3.45 -1.17
N ILE A 284 -14.06 -4.33 -1.27
CA ILE A 284 -14.81 -4.55 -2.52
C ILE A 284 -15.74 -3.36 -2.79
N ALA A 285 -16.46 -2.89 -1.78
CA ALA A 285 -17.40 -1.79 -1.92
C ALA A 285 -16.72 -0.51 -2.40
N VAL A 286 -15.64 -0.08 -1.74
CA VAL A 286 -14.94 1.19 -2.06
C VAL A 286 -13.86 1.07 -3.12
N GLY A 287 -13.39 -0.14 -3.40
CA GLY A 287 -12.19 -0.36 -4.19
C GLY A 287 -10.91 0.04 -3.46
N ILE A 288 -9.84 0.28 -4.22
CA ILE A 288 -8.54 0.69 -3.66
C ILE A 288 -8.05 1.94 -4.41
N PRO A 289 -8.22 3.15 -3.82
CA PRO A 289 -7.84 4.41 -4.44
C PRO A 289 -6.40 4.43 -5.00
N GLY A 290 -6.24 5.00 -6.19
CA GLY A 290 -4.96 5.06 -6.92
C GLY A 290 -4.46 3.71 -7.46
N THR A 291 -5.34 2.71 -7.57
CA THR A 291 -5.08 1.43 -8.24
C THR A 291 -6.16 1.15 -9.29
N ALA A 292 -5.99 0.07 -10.05
CA ALA A 292 -7.00 -0.40 -10.99
C ALA A 292 -8.17 -1.17 -10.34
N MET A 293 -8.28 -1.21 -9.01
CA MET A 293 -9.39 -1.85 -8.29
C MET A 293 -10.49 -0.80 -8.03
N PRO A 294 -11.60 -0.80 -8.80
CA PRO A 294 -12.64 0.20 -8.71
C PRO A 294 -13.56 -0.02 -7.52
N SER A 295 -14.37 1.00 -7.22
CA SER A 295 -15.54 0.89 -6.34
C SER A 295 -16.64 0.07 -7.00
N TRP A 296 -17.37 -0.71 -6.19
CA TRP A 296 -18.52 -1.52 -6.63
C TRP A 296 -19.82 -1.15 -5.91
N ILE A 297 -19.77 -0.22 -4.95
CA ILE A 297 -20.92 0.13 -4.12
C ILE A 297 -22.11 0.69 -4.93
N ASP A 298 -21.85 1.43 -6.01
CA ASP A 298 -22.89 1.96 -6.90
C ASP A 298 -23.34 0.96 -7.98
N GLY A 299 -22.56 -0.11 -8.18
CA GLY A 299 -22.74 -1.07 -9.27
C GLY A 299 -23.40 -2.37 -8.85
N LEU A 300 -23.43 -2.69 -7.56
CA LEU A 300 -23.93 -3.95 -7.01
C LEU A 300 -24.81 -3.70 -5.78
N SER A 301 -25.71 -4.64 -5.51
CA SER A 301 -26.47 -4.61 -4.25
C SER A 301 -25.56 -4.93 -3.06
N GLU A 302 -25.91 -4.46 -1.86
CA GLU A 302 -25.20 -4.81 -0.63
C GLU A 302 -25.11 -6.34 -0.44
N GLU A 303 -26.20 -7.07 -0.68
CA GLU A 303 -26.23 -8.55 -0.60
C GLU A 303 -25.24 -9.21 -1.57
N ASP A 304 -25.07 -8.65 -2.76
CA ASP A 304 -24.12 -9.14 -3.76
C ASP A 304 -22.67 -8.85 -3.34
N ILE A 305 -22.38 -7.66 -2.80
CA ILE A 305 -21.04 -7.34 -2.28
C ILE A 305 -20.68 -8.25 -1.10
N TRP A 306 -21.62 -8.52 -0.20
CA TRP A 306 -21.43 -9.52 0.87
C TRP A 306 -21.16 -10.91 0.31
N SER A 307 -21.90 -11.35 -0.72
CA SER A 307 -21.65 -12.65 -1.34
C SER A 307 -20.23 -12.75 -1.95
N LEU A 308 -19.74 -11.67 -2.58
CA LEU A 308 -18.36 -11.59 -3.07
C LEU A 308 -17.35 -11.65 -1.92
N ALA A 309 -17.61 -10.98 -0.79
CA ALA A 309 -16.78 -11.04 0.40
C ALA A 309 -16.71 -12.48 0.96
N HIS A 310 -17.85 -13.18 1.06
CA HIS A 310 -17.92 -14.60 1.43
C HIS A 310 -17.11 -15.48 0.47
N TYR A 311 -17.23 -15.26 -0.84
CA TYR A 311 -16.47 -16.02 -1.82
C TYR A 311 -14.95 -15.77 -1.73
N VAL A 312 -14.52 -14.52 -1.55
CA VAL A 312 -13.11 -14.18 -1.33
C VAL A 312 -12.60 -14.79 -0.03
N GLN A 313 -13.38 -14.76 1.05
CA GLN A 313 -13.01 -15.39 2.32
C GLN A 313 -12.88 -16.91 2.19
N TYR A 314 -13.79 -17.55 1.45
CA TYR A 314 -13.68 -18.97 1.12
C TYR A 314 -12.35 -19.27 0.42
N LEU A 315 -11.98 -18.48 -0.60
CA LEU A 315 -10.72 -18.65 -1.33
C LEU A 315 -9.48 -18.46 -0.45
N THR A 316 -9.48 -17.47 0.46
CA THR A 316 -8.35 -17.28 1.40
C THR A 316 -8.23 -18.44 2.37
N GLY A 317 -9.34 -19.06 2.77
CA GLY A 317 -9.37 -20.29 3.56
C GLY A 317 -8.77 -21.51 2.85
N LEU A 318 -8.67 -21.50 1.51
CA LEU A 318 -8.06 -22.61 0.75
C LEU A 318 -6.53 -22.59 0.74
N ARG A 319 -5.88 -21.52 1.23
CA ARG A 319 -4.42 -21.39 1.21
C ARG A 319 -3.75 -22.58 1.92
N GLY A 320 -2.87 -23.29 1.19
CA GLY A 320 -2.17 -24.47 1.70
C GLY A 320 -3.05 -25.72 1.90
N SER A 321 -4.29 -25.71 1.41
CA SER A 321 -5.21 -26.85 1.52
C SER A 321 -5.08 -27.81 0.33
N ALA A 322 -5.46 -29.08 0.53
CA ALA A 322 -5.58 -30.06 -0.55
C ALA A 322 -6.64 -29.66 -1.60
N GLU A 323 -7.66 -28.88 -1.22
CA GLU A 323 -8.65 -28.39 -2.17
C GLU A 323 -8.04 -27.39 -3.16
N ARG A 324 -7.11 -26.54 -2.71
CA ARG A 324 -6.36 -25.65 -3.62
C ARG A 324 -5.55 -26.43 -4.65
N GLU A 325 -4.96 -27.56 -4.27
CA GLU A 325 -4.25 -28.44 -5.20
C GLU A 325 -5.19 -29.06 -6.22
N ARG A 326 -6.36 -29.56 -5.79
CA ARG A 326 -7.40 -30.08 -6.70
C ARG A 326 -7.89 -29.04 -7.68
N ILE A 327 -8.09 -27.79 -7.24
CA ILE A 327 -8.44 -26.68 -8.13
C ILE A 327 -7.34 -26.45 -9.16
N ALA A 328 -6.07 -26.41 -8.74
CA ALA A 328 -4.95 -26.23 -9.67
C ALA A 328 -4.85 -27.36 -10.71
N GLU A 329 -5.05 -28.61 -10.29
CA GLU A 329 -5.09 -29.78 -11.18
C GLU A 329 -6.26 -29.71 -12.17
N ARG A 330 -7.47 -29.40 -11.68
CA ARG A 330 -8.68 -29.25 -12.50
C ARG A 330 -8.50 -28.19 -13.58
N LEU A 331 -7.81 -27.11 -13.23
CA LEU A 331 -7.55 -25.98 -14.12
C LEU A 331 -6.31 -26.18 -14.99
N GLN A 332 -5.62 -27.33 -14.87
CA GLN A 332 -4.38 -27.65 -15.58
C GLN A 332 -3.32 -26.55 -15.44
N ILE A 333 -3.28 -25.91 -14.27
CA ILE A 333 -2.25 -24.91 -13.96
C ILE A 333 -0.96 -25.69 -13.75
N ASP A 334 0.09 -25.40 -14.52
CA ASP A 334 1.41 -26.03 -14.35
C ASP A 334 1.95 -25.82 -12.92
N THR A 335 1.68 -26.78 -12.03
CA THR A 335 2.15 -26.79 -10.63
C THR A 335 3.64 -27.15 -10.52
N ILE A 336 4.25 -27.62 -11.62
CA ILE A 336 5.65 -28.06 -11.70
C ILE A 336 6.65 -26.92 -11.39
N SER A 337 6.26 -25.65 -11.53
CA SER A 337 7.11 -24.51 -11.15
C SER A 337 7.14 -24.22 -9.64
N ILE A 338 6.22 -24.76 -8.84
CA ILE A 338 6.12 -24.44 -7.41
C ILE A 338 6.94 -25.43 -6.56
N ALA A 339 6.94 -26.72 -6.92
CA ALA A 339 7.64 -27.75 -6.16
C ALA A 339 9.17 -27.78 -6.36
N MET A 340 9.70 -27.17 -7.43
CA MET A 340 11.15 -27.20 -7.71
C MET A 340 11.97 -26.14 -6.97
N ARG A 341 11.35 -25.10 -6.37
CA ARG A 341 12.09 -24.12 -5.55
C ARG A 341 12.35 -24.59 -4.12
N ASP A 342 11.50 -25.47 -3.60
CA ASP A 342 11.64 -25.97 -2.22
C ASP A 342 12.77 -27.00 -2.11
N LYS A 343 13.02 -27.76 -3.18
CA LYS A 343 14.13 -28.75 -3.20
C LYS A 343 15.51 -28.17 -3.46
N THR A 344 15.62 -26.99 -4.07
CA THR A 344 16.93 -26.36 -4.34
C THR A 344 17.43 -25.45 -3.21
N GLY A 345 16.61 -25.21 -2.19
CA GLY A 345 16.96 -24.34 -1.05
C GLY A 345 17.70 -25.06 0.09
N ASP A 346 17.56 -26.38 0.22
CA ASP A 346 18.06 -27.13 1.38
C ASP A 346 19.42 -27.82 1.16
N GLU A 347 19.86 -28.01 -0.08
CA GLU A 347 21.16 -28.64 -0.37
C GLU A 347 22.34 -27.65 -0.42
N ALA A 348 22.10 -26.33 -0.35
CA ALA A 348 23.17 -25.32 -0.37
C ALA A 348 23.71 -24.94 1.02
N ARG A 349 23.22 -25.57 2.10
CA ARG A 349 23.59 -25.23 3.50
C ARG A 349 24.18 -26.37 4.33
N SER A 350 24.69 -27.42 3.70
CA SER A 350 25.45 -28.44 4.42
C SER A 350 26.64 -28.98 3.63
N SER A 351 27.81 -28.38 3.84
CA SER A 351 29.11 -29.06 3.88
C SER A 351 30.19 -28.10 4.40
N PRO A 352 31.20 -28.61 5.13
CA PRO A 352 31.86 -27.94 6.26
C PRO A 352 32.82 -26.80 5.92
#